data_AF-A0A958UY53-F1
#
_entry.id   AF-A0A958UY53-F1
#
_cell.length_a   1.000
_cell.length_b   1.000
_cell.length_c   1.000
_cell.angle_alpha   90.00
_cell.angle_beta   90.00
_cell.angle_gamma   90.00
#
_symmetry.space_group_name_H-M   'P 1'
#
loop_
_entity.id
_entity.type
_entity.pdbx_description
1 polymer ?
#
loop_
_entity_poly.entity_id
_entity_poly.type
_entity_poly.pdbx_seq_one_letter_code
_entity_poly.pdbx_strand_id
1 'polypeptide(L)'
;FSHVIHLVSKVTGKKHQNTSTFQVVADTFPAGTLSGAPKHMAMQLIEKYEKTNRGYYGGAIGFMDFEGNFNHAIMIRTFLSKDHVLHWQAGAGLVSDSKPENELQEVFNKLGALTKAIELAETL
;
A
#
# COMPACT_ATOMS: atom_id res chain seq x y z
N PHE A 1 -6.72 0.41 16.01
CA PHE A 1 -6.90 1.60 15.16
C PHE A 1 -7.31 2.75 16.05
N SER A 2 -6.70 3.94 15.92
CA SER A 2 -6.94 5.07 16.84
C SER A 2 -8.09 5.99 16.42
N HIS A 3 -8.36 6.13 15.11
CA HIS A 3 -9.31 7.14 14.60
C HIS A 3 -10.22 6.66 13.45
N VAL A 4 -10.14 5.38 13.05
CA VAL A 4 -10.94 4.81 11.95
C VAL A 4 -11.36 3.38 12.26
N ILE A 5 -12.55 2.99 11.80
CA ILE A 5 -13.06 1.62 11.83
C ILE A 5 -12.79 0.99 10.46
N HIS A 6 -12.20 -0.20 10.43
CA HIS A 6 -11.99 -0.95 9.19
C HIS A 6 -12.93 -2.15 9.18
N LEU A 7 -13.72 -2.29 8.11
CA LEU A 7 -14.34 -3.57 7.78
C LEU A 7 -13.27 -4.47 7.16
N VAL A 8 -12.99 -5.60 7.80
CA VAL A 8 -11.93 -6.52 7.35
C VAL A 8 -12.53 -7.87 7.06
N SER A 9 -12.17 -8.43 5.90
CA SER A 9 -12.38 -9.83 5.58
C SER A 9 -11.05 -10.57 5.62
N LYS A 10 -11.03 -11.77 6.23
CA LYS A 10 -9.85 -12.63 6.26
C LYS A 10 -10.05 -13.79 5.29
N VAL A 11 -9.14 -13.90 4.32
CA VAL A 11 -9.08 -15.04 3.41
C VAL A 11 -7.93 -15.95 3.83
N THR A 12 -8.19 -17.25 3.96
CA THR A 12 -7.19 -18.26 4.30
C THR A 12 -7.27 -19.43 3.33
N GLY A 13 -6.15 -20.12 3.14
CA GLY A 13 -6.06 -21.32 2.31
C GLY A 13 -4.90 -22.20 2.75
N LYS A 14 -4.90 -23.45 2.28
CA LYS A 14 -3.77 -24.36 2.47
C LYS A 14 -2.89 -24.29 1.22
N LYS A 15 -1.61 -23.95 1.41
CA LYS A 15 -0.62 -23.98 0.33
C LYS A 15 -0.46 -25.41 -0.20
N HIS A 16 -0.30 -25.57 -1.51
CA HIS A 16 0.03 -26.88 -2.09
C HIS A 16 1.40 -27.36 -1.62
N GLN A 17 1.57 -28.69 -1.51
CA GLN A 17 2.79 -29.30 -0.95
C GLN A 17 4.08 -28.83 -1.66
N ASN A 18 4.02 -28.65 -2.98
CA ASN A 18 5.19 -28.32 -3.80
C ASN A 18 5.32 -26.83 -4.12
N THR A 19 4.48 -25.97 -3.54
CA THR A 19 4.57 -24.52 -3.76
C THR A 19 5.49 -23.89 -2.71
N SER A 20 6.51 -23.15 -3.14
CA SER A 20 7.36 -22.39 -2.23
C SER A 20 6.58 -21.22 -1.61
N THR A 21 6.89 -20.84 -0.36
CA THR A 21 6.23 -19.66 0.24
C THR A 21 6.52 -18.40 -0.58
N PHE A 22 7.74 -18.27 -1.10
CA PHE A 22 8.13 -17.16 -1.98
C PHE A 22 7.24 -17.05 -3.23
N GLN A 23 6.88 -18.18 -3.86
CA GLN A 23 5.98 -18.16 -5.02
C GLN A 23 4.61 -17.58 -4.67
N VAL A 24 4.05 -17.95 -3.51
CA VAL A 24 2.77 -17.39 -3.02
C VAL A 24 2.86 -15.88 -2.87
N VAL A 25 3.98 -15.38 -2.32
CA VAL A 25 4.22 -13.94 -2.17
C VAL A 25 4.32 -13.27 -3.55
N ALA A 26 5.09 -13.83 -4.47
CA ALA A 26 5.27 -13.29 -5.82
C ALA A 26 3.94 -13.22 -6.60
N ASP A 27 3.12 -14.27 -6.53
CA ASP A 27 1.84 -14.35 -7.24
C ASP A 27 0.79 -13.37 -6.68
N THR A 28 0.85 -13.11 -5.37
CA THR A 28 -0.12 -12.24 -4.69
C THR A 28 0.29 -10.78 -4.69
N PHE A 29 1.56 -10.47 -4.90
CA PHE A 29 2.09 -9.12 -5.00
C PHE A 29 1.73 -8.42 -6.34
N PRO A 30 1.68 -7.08 -6.41
CA PRO A 30 1.38 -6.19 -5.28
C PRO A 30 -0.06 -6.37 -4.80
N ALA A 31 -0.37 -5.80 -3.64
CA ALA A 31 -1.69 -5.91 -3.04
C ALA A 31 -2.80 -5.37 -3.98
N GLY A 32 -3.91 -6.10 -4.09
CA GLY A 32 -5.06 -5.70 -4.90
C GLY A 32 -5.63 -4.33 -4.49
N THR A 33 -5.58 -4.00 -3.20
CA THR A 33 -6.04 -2.72 -2.63
C THR A 33 -5.24 -1.51 -3.12
N LEU A 34 -4.01 -1.71 -3.59
CA LEU A 34 -3.13 -0.64 -4.08
C LEU A 34 -2.93 -0.69 -5.60
N SER A 35 -3.47 -1.69 -6.28
CA SER A 35 -3.41 -1.83 -7.74
C SER A 35 -4.79 -1.63 -8.34
N GLY A 36 -5.68 -2.61 -8.13
CA GLY A 36 -7.06 -2.61 -8.61
C GLY A 36 -7.45 -3.97 -9.19
N ALA A 37 -8.60 -4.02 -9.85
CA ALA A 37 -9.14 -5.22 -10.47
C ALA A 37 -9.71 -4.91 -11.87
N PRO A 38 -9.37 -5.68 -12.92
CA PRO A 38 -8.34 -6.74 -12.97
C PRO A 38 -6.91 -6.20 -12.75
N LYS A 39 -6.09 -6.91 -11.95
CA LYS A 39 -4.79 -6.41 -11.44
C LYS A 39 -3.84 -5.91 -12.54
N HIS A 40 -3.63 -6.71 -13.59
CA HIS A 40 -2.71 -6.33 -14.67
C HIS A 40 -3.14 -5.07 -15.41
N MET A 41 -4.43 -4.94 -15.74
CA MET A 41 -4.96 -3.75 -16.39
C MET A 41 -4.89 -2.52 -15.48
N ALA A 42 -5.22 -2.68 -14.21
CA ALA A 42 -5.12 -1.59 -13.24
C ALA A 42 -3.68 -1.07 -13.10
N MET A 43 -2.68 -1.97 -13.05
CA MET A 43 -1.27 -1.58 -13.02
C MET A 43 -0.83 -0.85 -14.29
N GLN A 44 -1.31 -1.26 -15.48
CA GLN A 44 -1.01 -0.53 -16.72
C GLN A 44 -1.61 0.87 -16.74
N LEU A 45 -2.82 1.04 -16.20
CA LEU A 45 -3.45 2.36 -16.09
C LEU A 45 -2.72 3.24 -15.08
N ILE A 46 -2.32 2.68 -13.94
CA ILE A 46 -1.48 3.37 -12.94
C ILE A 46 -0.19 3.87 -13.61
N GLU A 47 0.53 2.99 -14.32
CA GLU A 47 1.75 3.35 -15.03
C GLU A 47 1.52 4.44 -16.08
N LYS A 48 0.38 4.39 -16.77
CA LYS A 48 0.02 5.40 -17.78
C LYS A 48 -0.25 6.79 -17.18
N TYR A 49 -0.84 6.86 -15.99
CA TYR A 49 -1.33 8.11 -15.41
C TYR A 49 -0.44 8.69 -14.31
N GLU A 50 0.33 7.88 -13.60
CA GLU A 50 1.28 8.37 -12.61
C GLU A 50 2.53 8.93 -13.29
N LYS A 51 3.03 10.06 -12.77
CA LYS A 51 4.19 10.76 -13.37
C LYS A 51 5.53 10.15 -12.98
N THR A 52 5.53 9.26 -11.99
CA THR A 52 6.73 8.73 -11.34
C THR A 52 6.50 7.31 -10.88
N ASN A 53 7.55 6.50 -10.89
CA ASN A 53 7.52 5.18 -10.27
C ASN A 53 7.19 5.28 -8.77
N ARG A 54 6.34 4.39 -8.29
CA ARG A 54 5.90 4.36 -6.87
C ARG A 54 7.01 4.04 -5.88
N GLY A 55 8.09 3.41 -6.33
CA GLY A 55 9.21 3.00 -5.47
C GLY A 55 8.74 2.07 -4.36
N TYR A 56 8.71 2.58 -3.13
CA TYR A 56 8.25 1.83 -1.96
C TYR A 56 6.72 1.84 -1.81
N TYR A 57 6.02 2.84 -2.34
CA TYR A 57 4.58 3.01 -2.12
C TYR A 57 3.78 1.85 -2.73
N GLY A 58 2.95 1.20 -1.91
CA GLY A 58 2.21 0.00 -2.31
C GLY A 58 3.05 -1.28 -2.41
N GLY A 59 4.34 -1.20 -2.07
CA GLY A 59 5.19 -2.37 -1.87
C GLY A 59 4.96 -3.05 -0.53
N ALA A 60 5.92 -3.85 -0.08
CA ALA A 60 5.83 -4.64 1.15
C ALA A 60 7.04 -4.46 2.08
N ILE A 61 6.79 -4.41 3.38
CA ILE A 61 7.81 -4.42 4.43
C ILE A 61 7.46 -5.49 5.47
N GLY A 62 8.44 -6.30 5.89
CA GLY A 62 8.19 -7.44 6.77
C GLY A 62 9.35 -8.41 6.84
N PHE A 63 9.05 -9.68 7.12
CA PHE A 63 10.05 -10.74 7.20
C PHE A 63 9.62 -12.01 6.46
N MET A 64 10.64 -12.76 6.03
CA MET A 64 10.55 -14.16 5.63
C MET A 64 11.68 -14.90 6.34
N ASP A 65 11.39 -16.01 7.00
CA ASP A 65 12.42 -16.81 7.69
C ASP A 65 12.78 -18.09 6.91
N PHE A 66 13.76 -18.82 7.43
CA PHE A 66 14.26 -20.05 6.80
C PHE A 66 13.28 -21.24 6.90
N GLU A 67 12.31 -21.16 7.81
CA GLU A 67 11.24 -22.17 7.94
C GLU A 67 10.09 -21.91 6.95
N GLY A 68 10.16 -20.79 6.21
CA GLY A 68 9.17 -20.40 5.23
C GLY A 68 7.96 -19.70 5.83
N ASN A 69 8.07 -19.18 7.06
CA ASN A 69 7.09 -18.24 7.60
C ASN A 69 7.28 -16.88 6.91
N PHE A 70 6.16 -16.20 6.68
CA PHE A 70 6.15 -14.91 6.02
C PHE A 70 5.10 -14.00 6.63
N ASN A 71 5.49 -12.77 6.95
CA ASN A 71 4.57 -11.74 7.39
C ASN A 71 5.05 -10.39 6.87
N HIS A 72 4.14 -9.66 6.23
CA HIS A 72 4.42 -8.34 5.69
C HIS A 72 3.24 -7.39 5.86
N ALA A 73 3.56 -6.10 5.91
CA ALA A 73 2.61 -5.02 5.78
C ALA A 73 2.79 -4.37 4.41
N ILE A 74 1.69 -3.84 3.87
CA ILE A 74 1.73 -2.99 2.69
C ILE A 74 2.32 -1.64 3.12
N MET A 75 3.27 -1.12 2.34
CA MET A 75 3.89 0.19 2.60
C MET A 75 2.95 1.33 2.20
N ILE A 76 2.07 1.68 3.14
CA ILE A 76 1.17 2.84 3.12
C ILE A 76 1.27 3.58 4.44
N ARG A 77 0.98 4.89 4.45
CA ARG A 77 1.23 5.75 5.63
C ARG A 77 2.69 5.60 6.10
N THR A 78 3.63 5.71 5.17
CA THR A 78 5.05 5.45 5.39
C THR A 78 5.87 6.55 4.73
N PHE A 79 6.92 6.99 5.42
CA PHE A 79 7.96 7.86 4.86
C PHE A 79 9.11 7.04 4.31
N LEU A 80 9.58 7.37 3.12
CA LEU A 80 10.93 7.02 2.68
C LEU A 80 11.84 8.22 2.93
N SER A 81 12.81 8.08 3.82
CA SER A 81 13.86 9.07 4.01
C SER A 81 15.03 8.75 3.08
N LYS A 82 15.35 9.70 2.19
CA LYS A 82 16.46 9.56 1.25
C LYS A 82 17.05 10.93 0.96
N ASP A 83 18.37 11.04 1.02
CA ASP A 83 19.11 12.28 0.68
C ASP A 83 18.58 13.51 1.43
N HIS A 84 18.28 13.33 2.74
CA HIS A 84 17.67 14.35 3.61
C HIS A 84 16.28 14.84 3.18
N VAL A 85 15.61 14.12 2.28
CA VAL A 85 14.25 14.37 1.84
C VAL A 85 13.35 13.23 2.32
N LEU A 86 12.23 13.59 2.95
CA LEU A 86 11.15 12.65 3.23
C LEU A 86 10.23 12.59 2.01
N HIS A 87 9.98 11.39 1.52
CA HIS A 87 8.99 11.11 0.49
C HIS A 87 7.80 10.40 1.14
N TRP A 88 6.59 10.86 0.82
CA TRP A 88 5.35 10.20 1.22
C TRP A 88 4.29 10.29 0.14
N GLN A 89 3.50 9.23 0.00
CA GLN A 89 2.48 9.11 -1.03
C GLN A 89 1.22 8.47 -0.44
N ALA A 90 0.08 8.88 -0.96
CA ALA A 90 -1.22 8.26 -0.73
C ALA A 90 -2.03 8.28 -2.03
N GLY A 91 -3.08 7.46 -2.06
CA GLY A 91 -3.95 7.29 -3.20
C GLY A 91 -5.33 6.85 -2.73
N ALA A 92 -6.29 6.85 -3.64
CA ALA A 92 -7.66 6.40 -3.42
C ALA A 92 -8.03 5.33 -4.45
N GLY A 93 -8.93 4.44 -4.07
CA GLY A 93 -9.45 3.41 -4.96
C GLY A 93 -10.62 3.98 -5.76
N LEU A 94 -10.51 4.01 -7.08
CA LEU A 94 -11.55 4.57 -7.94
C LEU A 94 -12.54 3.49 -8.39
N VAL A 95 -13.83 3.80 -8.29
CA VAL A 95 -14.93 3.01 -8.82
C VAL A 95 -15.80 3.87 -9.74
N SER A 96 -16.78 3.28 -10.43
CA SER A 96 -17.66 4.01 -11.36
C SER A 96 -18.37 5.20 -10.71
N ASP A 97 -18.69 5.07 -9.43
CA ASP A 97 -19.49 6.05 -8.68
C ASP A 97 -18.61 7.04 -7.90
N SER A 98 -17.28 6.95 -8.06
CA SER A 98 -16.33 7.86 -7.44
C SER A 98 -16.53 9.29 -7.91
N LYS A 99 -16.45 10.24 -6.98
CA LYS A 99 -16.49 11.68 -7.27
C LYS A 99 -15.10 12.27 -7.09
N PRO A 100 -14.49 12.91 -8.11
CA PRO A 100 -13.11 13.37 -8.06
C PRO A 100 -12.75 14.16 -6.79
N GLU A 101 -13.63 15.04 -6.34
CA GLU A 101 -13.43 15.89 -5.16
C GLU A 101 -13.35 15.07 -3.88
N ASN A 102 -14.20 14.03 -3.76
CA ASN A 102 -14.21 13.16 -2.59
C ASN A 102 -12.94 12.31 -2.51
N GLU A 103 -12.50 11.76 -3.65
CA GLU A 103 -11.31 10.92 -3.72
C GLU A 103 -10.05 11.73 -3.41
N LEU A 104 -9.98 12.97 -3.92
CA LEU A 104 -8.90 13.89 -3.60
C LEU A 104 -8.88 14.24 -2.10
N GLN A 105 -10.05 14.50 -1.50
CA GLN A 105 -10.14 14.75 -0.07
C GLN A 105 -9.72 13.52 0.76
N GLU A 106 -10.04 12.31 0.32
CA GLU A 106 -9.58 11.08 0.98
C GLU A 106 -8.05 10.96 0.95
N VAL A 107 -7.42 11.29 -0.17
CA VAL A 107 -5.95 11.33 -0.28
C VAL A 107 -5.37 12.31 0.71
N PHE A 108 -5.91 13.53 0.81
CA PHE A 108 -5.46 14.51 1.80
C PHE A 108 -5.65 14.03 3.24
N ASN A 109 -6.77 13.39 3.55
CA ASN A 109 -7.01 12.83 4.88
C ASN A 109 -5.99 11.73 5.24
N LYS A 110 -5.63 10.88 4.27
CA LYS A 110 -4.59 9.85 4.44
C LYS A 110 -3.21 10.45 4.68
N LEU A 111 -2.87 11.53 3.95
CA LEU A 111 -1.61 12.24 4.10
C LEU A 111 -1.56 13.07 5.39
N GLY A 112 -2.69 13.61 5.85
CA GLY A 112 -2.74 14.50 7.02
C GLY A 112 -2.18 13.86 8.29
N ALA A 113 -2.33 12.54 8.47
CA ALA A 113 -1.70 11.82 9.58
C ALA A 113 -0.17 11.86 9.53
N LEU A 114 0.40 11.78 8.33
CA LEU A 114 1.84 11.87 8.10
C LEU A 114 2.33 13.31 8.25
N THR A 115 1.65 14.27 7.64
CA THR A 115 1.98 15.70 7.76
C THR A 115 1.99 16.15 9.22
N LYS A 116 0.95 15.79 9.99
CA LYS A 116 0.90 16.08 11.43
C LYS A 116 2.04 15.43 12.22
N ALA A 117 2.47 14.23 11.83
CA ALA A 117 3.60 13.57 12.48
C ALA A 117 4.93 14.31 12.24
N ILE A 118 5.11 14.89 11.03
CA ILE A 118 6.26 15.75 10.74
C ILE A 118 6.22 17.03 11.59
N GLU A 119 5.09 17.74 11.59
CA GLU A 119 4.92 18.99 12.37
C GLU A 119 5.23 18.79 13.86
N LEU A 120 4.76 17.67 14.43
CA LEU A 120 5.07 17.33 15.82
C LEU A 120 6.55 17.03 16.02
N ALA A 121 7.18 16.30 15.09
CA ALA A 121 8.59 15.93 15.18
C ALA A 121 9.54 17.13 15.05
N GLU A 122 9.14 18.20 14.37
CA GLU A 122 9.91 19.46 14.29
C GLU A 122 9.96 20.21 15.62
N THR A 123 9.05 19.90 16.54
CA THR A 123 8.94 20.55 17.87
C THR A 123 9.43 19.69 19.03
N LEU A 124 9.96 18.49 18.75
CA LEU A 124 10.61 17.60 19.72
C LEU A 124 12.07 18.00 19.95
#